data_AF-A0AAW8I6R6-F1
#
_entry.id   AF-A0AAW8I6R6-F1
#
_cell.length_a   1.000
_cell.length_b   1.000
_cell.length_c   1.000
_cell.angle_alpha   90.00
_cell.angle_beta   90.00
_cell.angle_gamma   90.00
#
_symmetry.space_group_name_H-M   'P 1'
#
loop_
_entity.id
_entity.type
_entity.pdbx_description
1 polymer ?
#
loop_
_entity_poly.entity_id
_entity_poly.type
_entity_poly.pdbx_seq_one_letter_code
_entity_poly.pdbx_strand_id
1 'polypeptide(L)'
;MILFSPIGTADPITALGDGPMLHIVRHYRPIVVVLFLSAEIAAFENADRRYSAAITRLAPETDVRIVTYTNPSVHRFDLFVPVFRNHLVELSAEFPD
;
A
#
# COMPACT_ATOMS: atom_id res chain seq x y z
N MET A 1 -14.33 1.78 -0.92
CA MET A 1 -13.17 2.69 -1.17
C MET A 1 -11.89 1.87 -1.18
N ILE A 2 -10.96 2.18 -2.08
CA ILE A 2 -9.69 1.47 -2.28
C ILE A 2 -8.54 2.44 -2.08
N LEU A 3 -7.51 2.04 -1.33
CA LEU A 3 -6.31 2.83 -1.07
C LEU A 3 -5.12 2.25 -1.85
N PHE A 4 -4.41 3.12 -2.54
CA PHE A 4 -3.13 2.82 -3.15
C PHE A 4 -2.06 3.62 -2.42
N SER A 5 -1.10 2.94 -1.81
CA SER A 5 -0.09 3.59 -0.97
C SER A 5 1.31 3.17 -1.37
N PRO A 6 2.15 4.07 -1.89
CA PRO A 6 3.59 3.85 -1.92
C PRO A 6 4.12 3.84 -0.48
N ILE A 7 4.95 2.87 -0.15
CA ILE A 7 5.45 2.68 1.21
C ILE A 7 6.87 3.18 1.31
N GLY A 8 7.08 4.06 2.30
CA GLY A 8 8.36 4.68 2.58
C GLY A 8 8.90 4.27 3.95
N THR A 9 10.02 4.90 4.31
CA THR A 9 10.69 4.69 5.61
C THR A 9 9.90 5.21 6.80
N ALA A 10 8.94 6.12 6.58
CA ALA A 10 8.04 6.64 7.61
C ALA A 10 6.86 5.71 7.93
N ASP A 11 6.62 4.69 7.11
CA ASP A 11 5.62 3.66 7.37
C ASP A 11 6.26 2.48 8.14
N PRO A 12 5.47 1.69 8.89
CA PRO A 12 4.07 1.91 9.21
C PRO A 12 3.86 2.86 10.40
N ILE A 13 4.90 3.18 11.18
CA ILE A 13 4.85 3.99 12.40
C ILE A 13 6.01 4.98 12.40
N THR A 14 5.74 6.21 12.80
CA THR A 14 6.71 7.29 13.03
C THR A 14 6.86 7.58 14.52
N ALA A 15 7.78 8.50 14.88
CA ALA A 15 7.89 9.00 16.24
C ALA A 15 6.61 9.72 16.74
N LEU A 16 5.71 10.13 15.83
CA LEU A 16 4.47 10.84 16.15
C LEU A 16 3.24 9.92 16.14
N GLY A 17 3.41 8.61 15.92
CA GLY A 17 2.32 7.63 15.85
C GLY A 17 2.21 7.00 14.47
N ASP A 18 0.99 6.80 13.97
CA ASP A 18 0.76 6.16 12.67
C ASP A 18 1.56 6.84 11.55
N GLY A 19 2.23 6.03 10.72
CA GLY A 19 2.77 6.48 9.45
C GLY A 19 1.65 6.87 8.47
N PRO A 20 1.98 7.58 7.38
CA PRO A 20 0.99 8.08 6.43
C PRO A 20 -0.01 7.02 5.96
N MET A 21 0.46 5.81 5.66
CA MET A 21 -0.40 4.71 5.24
C MET A 21 -1.40 4.30 6.34
N LEU A 22 -0.92 4.05 7.58
CA LEU A 22 -1.80 3.64 8.68
C LEU A 22 -2.78 4.75 9.06
N HIS A 23 -2.37 6.01 8.98
CA HIS A 23 -3.24 7.14 9.29
C HIS A 23 -4.47 7.18 8.36
N ILE A 24 -4.25 6.95 7.07
CA ILE A 24 -5.35 6.88 6.08
C ILE A 24 -6.22 5.66 6.34
N VAL A 25 -5.62 4.48 6.55
CA VAL A 25 -6.36 3.24 6.84
C VAL A 25 -7.23 3.40 8.09
N ARG A 26 -6.71 4.02 9.15
CA ARG A 26 -7.44 4.24 10.41
C ARG A 26 -8.70 5.06 10.21
N HIS A 27 -8.59 6.15 9.44
CA HIS A 27 -9.66 7.13 9.31
C HIS A 27 -10.71 6.71 8.28
N TYR A 28 -10.27 6.16 7.14
CA TYR A 28 -11.16 5.91 6.01
C TYR A 28 -11.55 4.45 5.80
N ARG A 29 -10.92 3.51 6.50
CA ARG A 29 -11.26 2.06 6.47
C ARG A 29 -11.49 1.53 5.04
N PRO A 30 -10.47 1.59 4.16
CA PRO A 30 -10.57 1.07 2.81
C PRO A 30 -10.90 -0.43 2.81
N ILE A 31 -11.67 -0.85 1.82
CA ILE A 31 -12.00 -2.27 1.57
C ILE A 31 -10.74 -3.00 1.11
N VAL A 32 -9.94 -2.35 0.26
CA VAL A 32 -8.68 -2.88 -0.27
C VAL A 32 -7.57 -1.85 -0.13
N VAL A 33 -6.40 -2.27 0.32
CA VAL A 33 -5.16 -1.48 0.33
C VAL A 33 -4.13 -2.16 -0.57
N VAL A 34 -3.63 -1.44 -1.57
CA VAL A 34 -2.53 -1.89 -2.42
C VAL A 34 -1.25 -1.16 -2.01
N LEU A 35 -0.27 -1.92 -1.51
CA LEU A 35 1.03 -1.44 -1.06
C LEU A 35 2.06 -1.54 -2.18
N PHE A 36 2.72 -0.42 -2.51
CA PHE A 36 3.82 -0.40 -3.47
C PHE A 36 5.15 -0.34 -2.76
N LEU A 37 5.93 -1.42 -2.87
CA LEU A 37 7.17 -1.60 -2.13
C LEU A 37 8.39 -1.59 -3.05
N SER A 38 9.41 -0.82 -2.69
CA SER A 38 10.73 -0.92 -3.32
C SER A 38 11.37 -2.25 -2.98
N ALA A 39 12.43 -2.63 -3.69
CA ALA A 39 13.17 -3.84 -3.34
C ALA A 39 13.64 -3.85 -1.87
N GLU A 40 14.07 -2.69 -1.35
CA GLU A 40 14.46 -2.52 0.06
C GLU A 40 13.25 -2.67 0.99
N ILE A 41 12.16 -1.97 0.71
CA ILE A 41 10.94 -2.02 1.55
C ILE A 41 10.30 -3.41 1.50
N ALA A 42 10.33 -4.08 0.36
CA ALA A 42 9.86 -5.45 0.20
C ALA A 42 10.73 -6.45 0.98
N ALA A 43 12.03 -6.20 1.12
CA ALA A 43 12.89 -7.02 1.98
C ALA A 43 12.43 -6.96 3.44
N PHE A 44 12.07 -5.77 3.93
CA PHE A 44 11.48 -5.62 5.26
C PHE A 44 10.14 -6.34 5.38
N GLU A 45 9.23 -6.15 4.42
CA GLU A 45 7.94 -6.86 4.41
C GLU A 45 8.11 -8.38 4.39
N ASN A 46 9.06 -8.92 3.63
CA ASN A 46 9.33 -10.35 3.59
C ASN A 46 9.94 -10.87 4.89
N ALA A 47 10.70 -10.04 5.61
CA ALA A 47 11.34 -10.43 6.86
C ALA A 47 10.33 -10.56 8.01
N ASP A 48 9.39 -9.62 8.14
CA ASP A 48 8.53 -9.54 9.33
C ASP A 48 7.07 -9.13 9.06
N ARG A 49 6.70 -8.93 7.79
CA ARG A 49 5.35 -8.48 7.38
C ARG A 49 4.93 -7.16 8.03
N ARG A 50 5.88 -6.28 8.36
CA ARG A 50 5.60 -5.07 9.15
C ARG A 50 4.48 -4.20 8.59
N TYR A 51 4.30 -4.11 7.27
CA TYR A 51 3.30 -3.23 6.68
C TYR A 51 1.94 -3.91 6.62
N SER A 52 1.88 -5.10 6.01
CA SER A 52 0.61 -5.84 5.89
C SER A 52 0.05 -6.21 7.25
N ALA A 53 0.89 -6.70 8.16
CA ALA A 53 0.45 -7.11 9.49
C ALA A 53 0.08 -5.92 10.39
N ALA A 54 0.58 -4.71 10.13
CA ALA A 54 0.12 -3.51 10.81
C ALA A 54 -1.30 -3.13 10.35
N ILE A 55 -1.56 -3.19 9.03
CA ILE A 55 -2.90 -2.96 8.47
C ILE A 55 -3.88 -4.00 9.00
N THR A 56 -3.57 -5.29 8.90
CA THR A 56 -4.47 -6.36 9.36
C THR A 56 -4.80 -6.25 10.85
N ARG A 57 -3.87 -5.75 11.68
CA ARG A 57 -4.16 -5.50 13.10
C ARG A 57 -5.05 -4.28 13.31
N LEU A 58 -4.89 -3.24 12.51
CA LEU A 58 -5.67 -2.00 12.61
C LEU A 58 -7.08 -2.15 12.02
N ALA A 59 -7.18 -2.84 10.88
CA ALA A 59 -8.35 -3.05 10.04
C ALA A 59 -8.34 -4.48 9.48
N PRO A 60 -8.77 -5.49 10.27
CA PRO A 60 -8.77 -6.89 9.86
C PRO A 60 -9.69 -7.20 8.67
N GLU A 61 -10.68 -6.35 8.43
CA GLU A 61 -11.61 -6.41 7.30
C GLU A 61 -11.01 -5.91 5.98
N THR A 62 -9.87 -5.23 6.01
CA THR A 62 -9.21 -4.68 4.82
C THR A 62 -8.41 -5.75 4.10
N ASP A 63 -8.69 -5.97 2.81
CA ASP A 63 -7.86 -6.79 1.93
C ASP A 63 -6.54 -6.06 1.62
N VAL A 64 -5.39 -6.72 1.82
CA VAL A 64 -4.07 -6.12 1.61
C VAL A 64 -3.38 -6.80 0.45
N ARG A 65 -3.09 -6.04 -0.60
CA ARG A 65 -2.38 -6.50 -1.79
C ARG A 65 -1.02 -5.83 -1.88
N ILE A 66 0.00 -6.57 -2.31
CA ILE A 66 1.38 -6.10 -2.35
C ILE A 66 1.91 -6.15 -3.76
N VAL A 67 2.53 -5.06 -4.19
CA VAL A 67 3.21 -4.95 -5.48
C VAL A 67 4.65 -4.49 -5.24
N THR A 68 5.61 -5.36 -5.58
CA THR A 68 7.05 -5.06 -5.44
C THR A 68 7.64 -4.62 -6.77
N TYR A 69 8.46 -3.55 -6.75
CA TYR A 69 9.22 -3.10 -7.90
C TYR A 69 10.72 -3.40 -7.73
N THR A 70 11.24 -4.24 -8.61
CA THR A 70 12.65 -4.66 -8.65
C THR A 70 13.50 -3.86 -9.64
N ASN A 71 12.92 -2.95 -10.43
CA ASN A 71 13.68 -2.16 -11.40
C ASN A 71 14.32 -0.93 -10.71
N PRO A 72 15.66 -0.77 -10.75
CA PRO A 72 16.40 0.27 -10.03
C PRO A 72 16.16 1.72 -10.50
N SER A 73 15.25 1.96 -11.45
CA SER A 73 14.85 3.32 -11.87
C SER A 73 13.78 3.91 -10.94
N VAL A 74 14.10 4.03 -9.64
CA VAL A 74 13.19 4.38 -8.52
C VAL A 74 12.62 5.82 -8.59
N HIS A 75 12.90 6.58 -9.65
CA HIS A 75 12.40 7.95 -9.85
C HIS A 75 11.20 8.08 -10.81
N ARG A 76 10.72 6.99 -11.42
CA ARG A 76 9.66 7.09 -12.44
C ARG A 76 8.28 6.72 -11.92
N PHE A 77 7.71 7.61 -11.11
CA PHE A 77 6.28 7.59 -10.75
C PHE A 77 5.37 7.65 -12.01
N ASP A 78 5.87 8.24 -13.10
CA ASP A 78 5.15 8.37 -14.37
C ASP A 78 4.93 7.03 -15.08
N LEU A 79 5.82 6.05 -14.88
CA LEU A 79 5.62 4.68 -15.39
C LEU A 79 4.49 3.96 -14.64
N PHE A 80 4.12 4.49 -13.47
CA PHE A 80 3.13 3.92 -12.57
C PHE A 80 1.71 4.39 -12.89
N VAL A 81 1.52 5.60 -13.41
CA VAL A 81 0.18 6.15 -13.71
C VAL A 81 -0.64 5.24 -14.64
N PRO A 82 -0.07 4.61 -15.68
CA PRO A 82 -0.84 3.69 -16.54
C PRO A 82 -1.20 2.37 -15.85
N VAL A 83 -0.26 1.77 -15.10
CA VAL A 83 -0.50 0.52 -14.34
C VAL A 83 -1.53 0.76 -13.24
N PHE A 84 -1.39 1.89 -12.53
CA PHE A 84 -2.33 2.38 -11.54
C PHE A 84 -3.72 2.59 -12.13
N ARG A 85 -3.82 3.21 -13.31
CA ARG A 85 -5.11 3.40 -14.00
C ARG A 85 -5.75 2.07 -14.37
N ASN A 86 -4.99 1.10 -14.86
CA ASN A 86 -5.54 -0.21 -15.22
C ASN A 86 -6.08 -0.95 -13.99
N HIS A 87 -5.33 -0.98 -12.89
CA HIS A 87 -5.82 -1.57 -11.65
C HIS A 87 -7.00 -0.81 -11.03
N LEU A 88 -7.06 0.52 -11.17
CA LEU A 88 -8.24 1.30 -10.78
C LEU A 88 -9.47 0.89 -11.59
N VAL A 89 -9.33 0.71 -12.91
CA VAL A 89 -10.43 0.27 -13.78
C VAL A 89 -10.91 -1.14 -13.40
N GLU A 90 -9.98 -2.09 -13.23
CA GLU A 90 -10.29 -3.45 -12.81
C GLU A 90 -11.02 -3.48 -11.46
N LEU A 91 -10.49 -2.75 -10.47
CA LEU A 91 -11.08 -2.72 -9.13
C LEU A 91 -12.41 -1.96 -9.08
N SER A 92 -12.59 -0.92 -9.90
CA SER A 92 -13.90 -0.24 -10.03
C SER A 92 -14.97 -1.13 -10.65
N ALA A 93 -14.57 -2.11 -11.45
CA ALA A 93 -15.48 -3.11 -12.00
C ALA A 93 -15.79 -4.22 -10.98
N GLU A 94 -14.85 -4.54 -10.08
CA GLU A 94 -15.01 -5.54 -9.01
C GLU A 94 -15.83 -4.99 -7.82
N PHE A 95 -15.78 -3.68 -7.57
CA PHE A 95 -16.54 -2.98 -6.53
C PHE A 95 -17.34 -1.80 -7.10
N PRO A 96 -18.43 -2.05 -7.87
CA PRO A 96 -19.34 -1.00 -8.27
C PRO A 96 -20.07 -0.44 -7.03
N ASP A 97 -20.26 0.88 -7.00
CA ASP A 97 -20.85 1.63 -5.87
C ASP A 97 -22.11 1.00 -5.25
#